data_AF-A0A3D9FYL6-F1
#
_entry.id   AF-A0A3D9FYL6-F1
#
_cell.length_a   1.000
_cell.length_b   1.000
_cell.length_c   1.000
_cell.angle_alpha   90.00
_cell.angle_beta   90.00
_cell.angle_gamma   90.00
#
_symmetry.space_group_name_H-M   'P 1'
#
loop_
_entity.id
_entity.type
_entity.pdbx_description
1 polymer ?
#
loop_
_entity_poly.entity_id
_entity_poly.type
_entity_poly.pdbx_seq_one_letter_code
_entity_poly.pdbx_strand_id
1 'polypeptide(L)'
;MKKTILLLLLVTSFANAQKTEKNKINQTLDTWHRAAAEAKIDDYFNAFTPDAVYIGTDANENWTKDDFYTWAKPFFDRGTTWNFKALERHIFFDKTEKIAWFDELLDTQMKICRGSGVLVKVGKEWKIQHYVLSMTIPNDEVEAAIKIKAPIEDALIAKLQKK
;
A
#
# COMPACT_ATOMS: atom_id res chain seq x y z
N MET A 1 37.19 2.08 -27.37
CA MET A 1 36.00 2.11 -28.25
C MET A 1 35.07 0.91 -28.02
N LYS A 2 35.47 -0.34 -28.30
CA LYS A 2 34.60 -1.53 -28.07
C LYS A 2 34.15 -1.72 -26.61
N LYS A 3 35.05 -1.52 -25.62
CA LYS A 3 34.70 -1.60 -24.18
C LYS A 3 33.75 -0.46 -23.72
N THR A 4 33.89 0.72 -24.32
CA THR A 4 33.07 1.91 -24.02
C THR A 4 31.65 1.79 -24.61
N ILE A 5 31.52 1.21 -25.81
CA ILE A 5 30.23 0.91 -26.46
C ILE A 5 29.48 -0.20 -25.70
N LEU A 6 30.19 -1.22 -25.21
CA LEU A 6 29.59 -2.30 -24.43
C LEU A 6 29.06 -1.81 -23.06
N LEU A 7 29.75 -0.86 -22.42
CA LEU A 7 29.30 -0.25 -21.17
C LEU A 7 28.03 0.61 -21.38
N LEU A 8 27.94 1.32 -22.52
CA LEU A 8 26.77 2.14 -22.85
C LEU A 8 25.51 1.29 -23.13
N LEU A 9 25.67 0.11 -23.74
CA LEU A 9 24.58 -0.84 -24.01
C LEU A 9 24.04 -1.55 -22.74
N LEU A 10 24.90 -1.77 -21.74
CA LEU A 10 24.45 -2.33 -20.46
C LEU A 10 23.55 -1.33 -19.70
N VAL A 11 23.96 -0.06 -19.61
CA VAL A 11 23.24 0.97 -18.84
C VAL A 11 21.83 1.23 -19.40
N THR A 12 21.65 1.20 -20.72
CA THR A 12 20.33 1.40 -21.34
C THR A 12 19.37 0.22 -21.12
N SER A 13 19.90 -0.99 -20.96
CA SER A 13 19.07 -2.19 -20.70
C SER A 13 18.48 -2.18 -19.29
N PHE A 14 19.25 -1.77 -18.27
CA PHE A 14 18.77 -1.65 -16.89
C PHE A 14 17.72 -0.56 -16.72
N ALA A 15 17.91 0.61 -17.35
CA ALA A 15 16.94 1.70 -17.27
C ALA A 15 15.57 1.33 -17.87
N ASN A 16 15.56 0.57 -18.98
CA ASN A 16 14.32 0.08 -19.58
C ASN A 16 13.64 -0.98 -18.73
N ALA A 17 14.40 -1.91 -18.14
CA ALA A 17 13.87 -2.93 -17.24
C ALA A 17 13.20 -2.30 -16.01
N GLN A 18 13.84 -1.31 -15.37
CA GLN A 18 13.28 -0.61 -14.22
C GLN A 18 11.97 0.13 -14.56
N LYS A 19 11.91 0.76 -15.74
CA LYS A 19 10.67 1.39 -16.24
C LYS A 19 9.55 0.36 -16.42
N THR A 20 9.88 -0.83 -16.93
CA THR A 20 8.93 -1.93 -17.06
C THR A 20 8.43 -2.42 -15.70
N GLU A 21 9.30 -2.55 -14.70
CA GLU A 21 8.91 -3.02 -13.37
C GLU A 21 8.05 -2.00 -12.61
N LYS A 22 8.35 -0.69 -12.71
CA LYS A 22 7.48 0.37 -12.19
C LYS A 22 6.07 0.30 -12.76
N ASN A 23 5.96 0.08 -14.07
CA ASN A 23 4.65 -0.05 -14.73
C ASN A 23 3.88 -1.28 -14.24
N LYS A 24 4.55 -2.41 -14.00
CA LYS A 24 3.91 -3.60 -13.42
C LYS A 24 3.40 -3.33 -12.01
N ILE A 25 4.18 -2.68 -11.16
CA ILE A 25 3.76 -2.33 -9.80
C ILE A 25 2.55 -1.38 -9.84
N ASN A 26 2.57 -0.35 -10.69
CA ASN A 26 1.42 0.52 -10.89
C ASN A 26 0.17 -0.28 -11.26
N GLN A 27 0.28 -1.17 -12.24
CA GLN A 27 -0.83 -2.00 -12.68
C GLN A 27 -1.34 -2.94 -11.57
N THR A 28 -0.44 -3.54 -10.79
CA THR A 28 -0.80 -4.37 -9.62
C THR A 28 -1.62 -3.56 -8.62
N LEU A 29 -1.13 -2.38 -8.21
CA LEU A 29 -1.80 -1.54 -7.21
C LEU A 29 -3.12 -0.97 -7.71
N ASP A 30 -3.18 -0.51 -8.97
CA ASP A 30 -4.42 0.00 -9.57
C ASP A 30 -5.47 -1.11 -9.73
N THR A 31 -5.04 -2.32 -10.09
CA THR A 31 -5.93 -3.48 -10.18
C THR A 31 -6.42 -3.91 -8.80
N TRP A 32 -5.55 -3.86 -7.80
CA TRP A 32 -5.89 -4.14 -6.41
C TRP A 32 -6.94 -3.14 -5.87
N HIS A 33 -6.73 -1.84 -6.06
CA HIS A 33 -7.72 -0.81 -5.69
C HIS A 33 -9.05 -1.00 -6.42
N ARG A 34 -9.02 -1.33 -7.71
CA ARG A 34 -10.24 -1.63 -8.47
C ARG A 34 -10.96 -2.88 -7.97
N ALA A 35 -10.23 -3.93 -7.57
CA ALA A 35 -10.83 -5.15 -7.02
C ALA A 35 -11.62 -4.86 -5.74
N ALA A 36 -11.15 -3.94 -4.88
CA ALA A 36 -11.95 -3.44 -3.77
C ALA A 36 -13.22 -2.72 -4.24
N ALA A 37 -13.07 -1.74 -5.14
CA ALA A 37 -14.19 -0.94 -5.65
C ALA A 37 -15.29 -1.80 -6.29
N GLU A 38 -14.90 -2.90 -6.95
CA GLU A 38 -15.80 -3.87 -7.59
C GLU A 38 -16.22 -5.04 -6.67
N ALA A 39 -15.86 -5.00 -5.38
CA ALA A 39 -16.13 -6.03 -4.39
C ALA A 39 -15.66 -7.45 -4.78
N LYS A 40 -14.54 -7.55 -5.50
CA LYS A 40 -13.92 -8.82 -5.90
C LYS A 40 -12.90 -9.29 -4.86
N ILE A 41 -13.40 -9.94 -3.81
CA ILE A 41 -12.57 -10.32 -2.64
C ILE A 41 -11.40 -11.23 -3.02
N ASP A 42 -11.61 -12.21 -3.91
CA ASP A 42 -10.54 -13.14 -4.31
C ASP A 42 -9.44 -12.42 -5.08
N ASP A 43 -9.79 -11.57 -6.05
CA ASP A 43 -8.82 -10.76 -6.79
C ASP A 43 -8.06 -9.80 -5.86
N TYR A 44 -8.76 -9.19 -4.89
CA TYR A 44 -8.19 -8.28 -3.92
C TYR A 44 -7.16 -8.98 -3.03
N PHE A 45 -7.50 -10.14 -2.45
CA PHE A 45 -6.61 -10.88 -1.55
C PHE A 45 -5.52 -11.69 -2.29
N ASN A 46 -5.70 -11.99 -3.58
CA ASN A 46 -4.67 -12.61 -4.43
C ASN A 46 -3.47 -11.68 -4.68
N ALA A 47 -3.65 -10.36 -4.56
CA ALA A 47 -2.58 -9.38 -4.66
C ALA A 47 -1.58 -9.45 -3.49
N PHE A 48 -1.96 -10.04 -2.36
CA PHE A 48 -1.11 -10.14 -1.17
C PHE A 48 -0.28 -11.43 -1.16
N THR A 49 0.93 -11.36 -0.59
CA THR A 49 1.68 -12.56 -0.20
C THR A 49 0.97 -13.30 0.95
N PRO A 50 1.23 -14.61 1.16
CA PRO A 50 0.60 -15.36 2.26
C PRO A 50 0.89 -14.78 3.65
N ASP A 51 2.08 -14.20 3.82
CA ASP A 51 2.58 -13.61 5.07
C ASP A 51 2.32 -12.10 5.18
N ALA A 52 1.44 -11.55 4.35
CA ALA A 52 1.27 -10.11 4.28
C ALA A 52 0.60 -9.51 5.53
N VAL A 53 0.92 -8.23 5.77
CA VAL A 53 0.32 -7.41 6.83
C VAL A 53 -0.43 -6.22 6.23
N TYR A 54 -1.62 -5.96 6.76
CA TYR A 54 -2.40 -4.76 6.46
C TYR A 54 -2.62 -3.96 7.75
N ILE A 55 -2.25 -2.68 7.70
CA ILE A 55 -2.46 -1.72 8.78
C ILE A 55 -3.48 -0.70 8.28
N GLY A 56 -4.62 -0.65 8.96
CA GLY A 56 -5.69 0.29 8.66
C GLY A 56 -5.45 1.66 9.28
N THR A 57 -6.50 2.48 9.30
CA THR A 57 -6.42 3.87 9.77
C THR A 57 -6.57 4.02 11.29
N ASP A 58 -7.16 3.04 11.98
CA ASP A 58 -7.30 3.05 13.44
C ASP A 58 -6.07 2.43 14.13
N ALA A 59 -5.69 2.97 15.29
CA ALA A 59 -4.47 2.57 16.01
C ALA A 59 -4.45 1.09 16.45
N ASN A 60 -5.59 0.41 16.49
CA ASN A 60 -5.69 -1.02 16.82
C ASN A 60 -5.63 -1.93 15.59
N GLU A 61 -5.55 -1.37 14.39
CA GLU A 61 -5.62 -2.12 13.13
C GLU A 61 -4.23 -2.53 12.67
N ASN A 62 -3.83 -3.76 13.01
CA ASN A 62 -2.65 -4.41 12.47
C ASN A 62 -2.99 -5.89 12.29
N TRP A 63 -3.27 -6.28 11.05
CA TRP A 63 -3.81 -7.59 10.73
C TRP A 63 -2.85 -8.38 9.87
N THR A 64 -2.75 -9.68 10.16
CA THR A 64 -2.29 -10.64 9.15
C THR A 64 -3.28 -10.69 8.00
N LYS A 65 -2.85 -11.17 6.83
CA LYS A 65 -3.74 -11.35 5.67
C LYS A 65 -5.02 -12.12 6.01
N ASP A 66 -4.93 -13.19 6.80
CA ASP A 66 -6.07 -14.05 7.12
C ASP A 66 -7.06 -13.37 8.08
N ASP A 67 -6.54 -12.64 9.07
CA ASP A 67 -7.37 -11.82 9.97
C ASP A 67 -8.06 -10.69 9.18
N PHE A 68 -7.31 -10.04 8.29
CA PHE A 68 -7.85 -8.98 7.44
C PHE A 68 -8.91 -9.51 6.47
N TYR A 69 -8.70 -10.69 5.88
CA TYR A 69 -9.70 -11.36 5.04
C TYR A 69 -10.99 -11.59 5.80
N THR A 70 -10.89 -12.17 7.00
CA THR A 70 -12.05 -12.47 7.84
C THR A 70 -12.81 -11.20 8.20
N TRP A 71 -12.10 -10.15 8.60
CA TRP A 71 -12.69 -8.87 8.94
C TRP A 71 -13.30 -8.15 7.72
N ALA A 72 -12.65 -8.22 6.56
CA ALA A 72 -13.08 -7.54 5.34
C ALA A 72 -14.28 -8.23 4.66
N LYS A 73 -14.41 -9.56 4.78
CA LYS A 73 -15.42 -10.35 4.07
C LYS A 73 -16.84 -9.79 4.16
N PRO A 74 -17.37 -9.40 5.34
CA PRO A 74 -18.72 -8.84 5.44
C PRO A 74 -18.90 -7.52 4.67
N PHE A 75 -17.83 -6.77 4.41
CA PHE A 75 -17.88 -5.55 3.59
C PHE A 75 -17.97 -5.92 2.10
N PHE A 76 -17.14 -6.87 1.65
CA PHE A 76 -17.18 -7.38 0.27
C PHE A 76 -18.52 -8.05 -0.06
N ASP A 77 -19.08 -8.83 0.86
CA ASP A 77 -20.37 -9.50 0.68
C ASP A 77 -21.54 -8.50 0.48
N ARG A 78 -21.42 -7.26 0.98
CA ARG A 78 -22.42 -6.19 0.79
C ARG A 78 -22.34 -5.51 -0.59
N GLY A 79 -21.34 -5.85 -1.41
CA GLY A 79 -21.20 -5.34 -2.78
C GLY A 79 -20.72 -3.89 -2.89
N THR A 80 -20.31 -3.26 -1.79
CA THR A 80 -19.67 -1.93 -1.81
C THR A 80 -18.59 -1.88 -0.74
N THR A 81 -17.36 -1.57 -1.15
CA THR A 81 -16.23 -1.43 -0.23
C THR A 81 -15.52 -0.09 -0.45
N TRP A 82 -14.20 -0.06 -0.25
CA TRP A 82 -13.35 1.08 -0.46
C TRP A 82 -13.18 1.35 -1.96
N ASN A 83 -13.32 2.61 -2.38
CA ASN A 83 -13.06 3.03 -3.74
C ASN A 83 -11.91 4.03 -3.74
N PHE A 84 -10.72 3.53 -4.01
CA PHE A 84 -9.48 4.31 -3.95
C PHE A 84 -8.94 4.55 -5.35
N LYS A 85 -8.55 5.80 -5.63
CA LYS A 85 -7.93 6.18 -6.89
C LYS A 85 -6.62 6.90 -6.63
N ALA A 86 -5.54 6.40 -7.21
CA ALA A 86 -4.24 7.05 -7.12
C ALA A 86 -4.26 8.43 -7.79
N LEU A 87 -3.81 9.43 -7.03
CA LEU A 87 -3.53 10.79 -7.47
C LEU A 87 -2.06 10.94 -7.82
N GLU A 88 -1.20 10.34 -7.01
CA GLU A 88 0.25 10.38 -7.11
C GLU A 88 0.82 9.08 -6.55
N ARG A 89 1.89 8.55 -7.15
CA ARG A 89 2.57 7.36 -6.66
C ARG A 89 4.07 7.41 -6.91
N HIS A 90 4.84 7.18 -5.85
CA HIS A 90 6.28 7.05 -5.90
C HIS A 90 6.68 5.59 -5.68
N ILE A 91 7.59 5.08 -6.50
CA ILE A 91 8.03 3.67 -6.44
C ILE A 91 9.55 3.64 -6.41
N PHE A 92 10.06 2.93 -5.42
CA PHE A 92 11.47 2.73 -5.14
C PHE A 92 11.78 1.23 -5.11
N PHE A 93 13.05 0.88 -5.34
CA PHE A 93 13.49 -0.50 -5.37
C PHE A 93 14.73 -0.68 -4.51
N ASP A 94 14.86 -1.88 -3.97
CA ASP A 94 16.12 -2.33 -3.41
C ASP A 94 17.14 -2.58 -4.55
N LYS A 95 18.40 -2.81 -4.19
CA LYS A 95 19.46 -3.04 -5.18
C LYS A 95 19.25 -4.31 -6.01
N THR A 96 18.46 -5.27 -5.52
CA THR A 96 18.19 -6.53 -6.23
C THR A 96 16.97 -6.44 -7.15
N GLU A 97 16.18 -5.36 -7.07
CA GLU A 97 14.90 -5.18 -7.78
C GLU A 97 13.91 -6.33 -7.53
N LYS A 98 14.02 -6.99 -6.37
CA LYS A 98 13.09 -8.03 -5.90
C LYS A 98 12.14 -7.50 -4.84
N ILE A 99 12.51 -6.39 -4.21
CA ILE A 99 11.70 -5.68 -3.23
C ILE A 99 11.50 -4.26 -3.74
N ALA A 100 10.27 -3.78 -3.66
CA ALA A 100 9.93 -2.40 -3.92
C ALA A 100 9.18 -1.83 -2.71
N TRP A 101 9.35 -0.54 -2.46
CA TRP A 101 8.48 0.20 -1.55
C TRP A 101 7.90 1.40 -2.27
N PHE A 102 6.72 1.82 -1.82
CA PHE A 102 5.98 2.89 -2.44
C PHE A 102 5.26 3.72 -1.40
N ASP A 103 4.96 4.94 -1.81
CA ASP A 103 3.94 5.79 -1.21
C ASP A 103 3.02 6.29 -2.32
N GLU A 104 1.74 6.48 -1.98
CA GLU A 104 0.73 7.01 -2.87
C GLU A 104 -0.22 7.95 -2.13
N LEU A 105 -0.66 8.99 -2.82
CA LEU A 105 -1.83 9.76 -2.41
C LEU A 105 -3.05 9.23 -3.14
N LEU A 106 -4.12 8.99 -2.38
CA LEU A 106 -5.35 8.38 -2.86
C LEU A 106 -6.51 9.36 -2.68
N ASP A 107 -7.31 9.51 -3.74
CA ASP A 107 -8.67 10.03 -3.62
C ASP A 107 -9.58 8.89 -3.13
N THR A 108 -10.29 9.14 -2.03
CA THR A 108 -11.08 8.14 -1.31
C THR A 108 -12.36 8.76 -0.75
N GLN A 109 -13.28 7.93 -0.28
CA GLN A 109 -14.44 8.41 0.49
C GLN A 109 -14.06 9.17 1.79
N MET A 110 -12.84 8.98 2.30
CA MET A 110 -12.28 9.65 3.49
C MET A 110 -11.47 10.90 3.14
N LYS A 111 -11.58 11.42 1.91
CA LYS A 111 -10.66 12.42 1.31
C LYS A 111 -9.26 11.84 1.11
N ILE A 112 -8.23 12.68 1.09
CA ILE A 112 -6.87 12.24 0.77
C ILE A 112 -6.36 11.30 1.86
N CYS A 113 -6.11 10.06 1.47
CA CYS A 113 -5.36 9.10 2.27
C CYS A 113 -3.98 8.89 1.67
N ARG A 114 -3.03 8.53 2.52
CA ARG A 114 -1.72 8.04 2.10
C ARG A 114 -1.70 6.53 2.23
N GLY A 115 -1.50 5.85 1.09
CA GLY A 115 -1.11 4.45 1.07
C GLY A 115 0.41 4.37 1.11
N SER A 116 0.97 3.44 1.86
CA SER A 116 2.40 3.14 1.82
C SER A 116 2.61 1.66 2.01
N GLY A 117 3.59 1.09 1.32
CA GLY A 117 3.74 -0.35 1.38
C GLY A 117 5.01 -0.90 0.77
N VAL A 118 5.14 -2.21 0.92
CA VAL A 118 6.23 -3.02 0.38
C VAL A 118 5.62 -4.06 -0.54
N LEU A 119 6.18 -4.19 -1.74
CA LEU A 119 5.92 -5.30 -2.65
C LEU A 119 7.15 -6.18 -2.77
N VAL A 120 6.91 -7.47 -2.92
CA VAL A 120 7.94 -8.46 -3.26
C VAL A 120 7.61 -9.12 -4.58
N LYS A 121 8.66 -9.47 -5.33
CA LYS A 121 8.53 -10.15 -6.61
C LYS A 121 8.43 -11.66 -6.41
N VAL A 122 7.27 -12.23 -6.71
CA VAL A 122 7.01 -13.68 -6.67
C VAL A 122 6.91 -14.19 -8.10
N GLY A 123 7.99 -14.82 -8.58
CA GLY A 123 8.11 -15.21 -9.98
C GLY A 123 8.10 -14.00 -10.92
N LYS A 124 7.04 -13.83 -11.71
CA LYS A 124 6.86 -12.69 -12.62
C LYS A 124 5.91 -11.62 -12.09
N GLU A 125 5.29 -11.85 -10.94
CA GLU A 125 4.27 -10.98 -10.35
C GLU A 125 4.84 -10.19 -9.18
N TRP A 126 4.30 -8.99 -8.98
CA TRP A 126 4.51 -8.22 -7.76
C TRP A 126 3.34 -8.46 -6.81
N LYS A 127 3.63 -8.77 -5.55
CA LYS A 127 2.63 -8.98 -4.51
C LYS A 127 2.89 -8.07 -3.32
N ILE A 128 1.82 -7.59 -2.70
CA ILE A 128 1.86 -6.74 -1.51
C ILE A 128 2.26 -7.62 -0.32
N GLN A 129 3.37 -7.28 0.33
CA GLN A 129 3.80 -7.91 1.58
C GLN A 129 3.45 -7.06 2.80
N HIS A 130 3.39 -5.74 2.65
CA HIS A 130 3.00 -4.85 3.72
C HIS A 130 2.24 -3.66 3.14
N TYR A 131 1.14 -3.27 3.77
CA TYR A 131 0.39 -2.07 3.41
C TYR A 131 -0.05 -1.30 4.65
N VAL A 132 0.06 0.03 4.58
CA VAL A 132 -0.38 0.97 5.61
C VAL A 132 -1.27 2.00 4.93
N LEU A 133 -2.49 2.15 5.44
CA LEU A 133 -3.39 3.24 5.07
C LEU A 133 -3.41 4.30 6.18
N SER A 134 -3.22 5.56 5.82
CA SER A 134 -3.28 6.65 6.79
C SER A 134 -4.14 7.79 6.26
N MET A 135 -5.07 8.28 7.07
CA MET A 135 -5.76 9.54 6.78
C MET A 135 -4.75 10.69 6.87
N THR A 136 -4.73 11.56 5.87
CA THR A 136 -3.91 12.78 5.95
C THR A 136 -4.66 13.87 6.72
N ILE A 137 -3.95 14.60 7.56
CA ILE A 137 -4.50 15.74 8.32
C ILE A 137 -3.74 16.98 7.85
N PRO A 138 -4.43 18.01 7.33
CA PRO A 138 -3.80 19.29 7.05
C PRO A 138 -3.14 19.84 8.32
N ASN A 139 -1.90 20.33 8.23
CA ASN A 139 -1.16 20.78 9.41
C ASN A 139 -1.91 21.85 10.22
N ASP A 140 -2.65 22.73 9.55
CA ASP A 140 -3.45 23.79 10.19
C ASP A 140 -4.66 23.24 10.98
N GLU A 141 -5.07 21.99 10.72
CA GLU A 141 -6.22 21.33 11.37
C GLU A 141 -5.79 20.32 12.46
N VAL A 142 -4.49 20.19 12.73
CA VAL A 142 -3.96 19.20 13.69
C VAL A 142 -4.52 19.40 15.09
N GLU A 143 -4.65 20.64 15.57
CA GLU A 143 -5.22 20.94 16.90
C GLU A 143 -6.68 20.48 17.02
N ALA A 144 -7.48 20.67 15.96
CA ALA A 144 -8.87 20.21 15.92
C ALA A 144 -8.95 18.68 15.94
N ALA A 145 -8.07 18.01 15.19
CA ALA A 145 -7.99 16.55 15.19
C ALA A 145 -7.54 15.98 16.54
N ILE A 146 -6.54 16.59 17.19
CA ILE A 146 -6.06 16.20 18.52
C ILE A 146 -7.21 16.27 19.53
N LYS A 147 -7.98 17.37 19.52
CA LYS A 147 -9.10 17.55 20.44
C LYS A 147 -10.14 16.43 20.35
N ILE A 148 -10.38 15.90 19.16
CA ILE A 148 -11.33 14.80 18.92
C ILE A 148 -10.78 13.48 19.43
N LYS A 149 -9.50 13.18 19.15
CA LYS A 149 -8.91 11.85 19.39
C LYS A 149 -8.35 11.66 20.80
N ALA A 150 -7.92 12.74 21.48
CA ALA A 150 -7.24 12.66 22.77
C ALA A 150 -8.02 11.86 23.84
N PRO A 151 -9.35 12.05 24.04
CA PRO A 151 -10.07 11.27 25.07
C PRO A 151 -10.05 9.74 24.85
N ILE A 152 -9.91 9.30 23.59
CA ILE A 152 -9.87 7.88 23.21
C ILE A 152 -8.42 7.38 23.25
N GLU A 153 -7.51 8.14 22.63
CA GLU A 153 -6.13 7.72 22.48
C GLU A 153 -5.31 7.85 23.77
N ASP A 154 -5.58 8.81 24.66
CA ASP A 154 -4.85 8.92 25.93
C ASP A 154 -5.02 7.66 26.79
N ALA A 155 -6.23 7.10 26.81
CA ALA A 155 -6.52 5.84 27.49
C ALA A 155 -5.77 4.66 26.82
N LEU A 156 -5.72 4.63 25.49
CA LEU A 156 -4.98 3.61 24.74
C LEU A 156 -3.47 3.73 24.96
N ILE A 157 -2.91 4.94 24.92
CA ILE A 157 -1.50 5.24 25.18
C ILE A 157 -1.12 4.77 26.59
N ALA A 158 -1.90 5.12 27.61
CA ALA A 158 -1.67 4.70 28.99
C ALA A 158 -1.72 3.18 29.16
N LYS A 159 -2.54 2.47 28.37
CA LYS A 159 -2.58 1.01 28.33
C LYS A 159 -1.34 0.42 27.66
N LEU A 160 -0.89 1.00 26.55
CA LEU A 160 0.25 0.50 25.78
C LEU A 160 1.59 0.72 26.49
N GLN A 161 1.76 1.83 27.21
CA GLN A 161 2.97 2.11 27.99
C GLN A 161 3.16 1.19 29.21
N LYS A 162 2.13 0.44 29.60
CA LYS A 162 2.18 -0.53 30.71
C LYS A 162 2.56 -1.95 30.25
N LYS A 163 2.64 -2.20 28.95
CA LYS A 163 3.11 -3.47 28.39
C LYS A 163 4.63 -3.50 28.35
#